data_AF-A0A662PM98-F1
#
_entry.id   AF-A0A662PM98-F1
#
_cell.length_a   1.000
_cell.length_b   1.000
_cell.length_c   1.000
_cell.angle_alpha   90.00
_cell.angle_beta   90.00
_cell.angle_gamma   90.00
#
_symmetry.space_group_name_H-M   'P 1'
#
loop_
_entity.id
_entity.type
_entity.pdbx_description
1 polymer ?
#
loop_
_entity_poly.entity_id
_entity_poly.type
_entity_poly.pdbx_seq_one_letter_code
_entity_poly.pdbx_strand_id
1 'polypeptide(L)'
;MILPKEHIQRFIDLSDDGLFELATLLSTIYKALDGVLTSPSFNLVLHTKPKNEEDFHWHLELIPRVLMPMVSEVGLNIYVNTVFPEEAAEKLRSAIKQL
;
A
#
# COMPACT_ATOMS: atom_id res chain seq x y z
N MET A 1 0.63 3.48 -1.18
CA MET A 1 1.72 3.25 -0.20
C MET A 1 1.27 3.77 1.16
N ILE A 2 1.70 3.09 2.23
CA ILE A 2 1.44 3.49 3.61
C ILE A 2 2.80 3.61 4.30
N LEU A 3 3.07 4.73 4.92
CA LEU A 3 4.37 5.05 5.53
C LEU A 3 4.15 5.91 6.78
N PRO A 4 5.06 5.85 7.78
CA PRO A 4 4.97 6.74 8.92
C PRO A 4 5.23 8.19 8.50
N LYS A 5 4.70 9.14 9.27
CA LYS A 5 4.94 10.58 9.04
C LYS A 5 6.36 10.97 9.43
N GLU A 6 6.84 10.43 10.55
CA GLU A 6 8.21 10.60 11.02
C GLU A 6 9.14 9.67 10.26
N HIS A 7 10.41 10.08 10.10
CA HIS A 7 11.41 9.23 9.47
C HIS A 7 11.76 8.05 10.39
N ILE A 8 11.32 6.85 9.99
CA ILE A 8 11.63 5.60 10.67
C ILE A 8 12.20 4.62 9.63
N GLN A 9 13.37 4.07 9.92
CA GLN A 9 14.09 3.25 8.93
C GLN A 9 13.62 1.81 8.89
N ARG A 10 13.36 1.22 10.06
CA ARG A 10 12.91 -0.17 10.18
C ARG A 10 11.50 -0.22 10.71
N PHE A 11 10.71 -1.14 10.17
CA PHE A 11 9.36 -1.38 10.66
C PHE A 11 9.32 -1.71 12.15
N ILE A 12 10.31 -2.46 12.63
CA ILE A 12 10.38 -2.89 14.04
C ILE A 12 10.65 -1.75 15.02
N ASP A 13 11.05 -0.57 14.53
CA ASP A 13 11.27 0.61 15.37
C ASP A 13 9.97 1.42 15.57
N LEU A 14 8.84 0.98 14.98
CA LEU A 14 7.54 1.59 15.19
C LEU A 14 7.04 1.28 16.61
N SER A 15 6.49 2.29 17.30
CA SER A 15 5.91 2.12 18.63
C SER A 15 4.61 1.30 18.60
N ASP A 16 4.20 0.77 19.76
CA ASP A 16 2.93 0.06 19.92
C ASP A 16 1.72 0.92 19.53
N ASP A 17 1.71 2.20 19.89
CA ASP A 17 0.68 3.15 19.47
C ASP A 17 0.69 3.32 17.94
N GLY A 18 1.87 3.42 17.33
CA GLY A 18 2.01 3.49 15.87
C GLY A 18 1.54 2.21 15.17
N LEU A 19 1.75 1.04 15.77
CA LEU A 19 1.21 -0.23 15.29
C LEU A 19 -0.33 -0.27 15.36
N PHE A 20 -0.92 0.26 16.44
CA PHE A 20 -2.38 0.35 16.57
C PHE A 20 -3.00 1.32 15.56
N GLU A 21 -2.38 2.48 15.34
CA GLU A 21 -2.77 3.43 14.29
C GLU A 21 -2.67 2.80 12.91
N LEU A 22 -1.57 2.08 12.62
CA LEU A 22 -1.38 1.38 11.36
C LEU A 22 -2.46 0.30 11.14
N ALA A 23 -2.79 -0.48 12.16
CA ALA A 23 -3.86 -1.49 12.07
C ALA A 23 -5.22 -0.85 11.75
N THR A 24 -5.55 0.27 12.41
CA THR A 24 -6.76 1.05 12.14
C THR A 24 -6.76 1.57 10.70
N LEU A 25 -5.65 2.15 10.25
CA LEU A 25 -5.50 2.68 8.89
C LEU A 25 -5.66 1.57 7.83
N LEU A 26 -5.03 0.41 8.03
CA LEU A 26 -5.14 -0.74 7.12
C LEU A 26 -6.59 -1.24 7.03
N SER A 27 -7.31 -1.30 8.16
CA SER A 27 -8.74 -1.67 8.18
C SER A 27 -9.59 -0.70 7.34
N THR A 28 -9.38 0.61 7.53
CA THR A 28 -10.07 1.66 6.77
C THR A 28 -9.77 1.57 5.27
N ILE A 29 -8.50 1.39 4.90
CA ILE A 29 -8.09 1.25 3.49
C ILE A 29 -8.72 0.00 2.87
N TYR A 30 -8.74 -1.13 3.58
CA TYR A 30 -9.34 -2.36 3.07
C TYR A 30 -10.84 -2.20 2.82
N LYS A 31 -11.59 -1.62 3.76
CA LYS A 31 -13.03 -1.35 3.60
C LYS A 31 -13.31 -0.41 2.42
N ALA A 32 -12.48 0.62 2.24
CA ALA A 32 -12.62 1.53 1.11
C ALA A 32 -12.32 0.83 -0.23
N LEU A 33 -11.28 -0.01 -0.27
CA LEU A 33 -10.95 -0.80 -1.46
C LEU A 33 -12.05 -1.81 -1.81
N ASP A 34 -12.66 -2.43 -0.80
CA ASP A 34 -13.80 -3.34 -0.98
C ASP A 34 -14.96 -2.65 -1.71
N GLY A 35 -15.29 -1.41 -1.32
CA GLY A 35 -16.33 -0.62 -1.99
C GLY A 35 -15.95 -0.16 -3.41
N VAL A 36 -14.67 0.12 -3.67
CA VAL A 36 -14.21 0.61 -5.00
C VAL A 36 -14.01 -0.51 -6.00
N LEU A 37 -13.54 -1.68 -5.55
CA LEU A 37 -13.05 -2.77 -6.41
C LEU A 37 -13.81 -4.10 -6.20
N THR A 38 -14.90 -4.10 -5.43
CA THR A 38 -15.76 -5.27 -5.20
C THR A 38 -14.99 -6.46 -4.61
N SER A 39 -14.52 -6.32 -3.38
CA SER A 39 -13.77 -7.36 -2.64
C SER A 39 -12.54 -7.89 -3.37
N PRO A 40 -11.57 -7.03 -3.73
CA PRO A 40 -10.37 -7.48 -4.43
C PRO A 40 -9.49 -8.33 -3.51
N SER A 41 -8.89 -9.38 -4.06
CA SER A 41 -7.70 -9.98 -3.44
C SER A 41 -6.53 -9.00 -3.54
N PHE A 42 -5.62 -9.00 -2.57
CA PHE A 42 -4.48 -8.09 -2.55
C PHE A 42 -3.23 -8.77 -2.02
N ASN A 43 -2.07 -8.22 -2.38
CA ASN A 43 -0.80 -8.49 -1.71
C ASN A 43 -0.46 -7.30 -0.81
N LEU A 44 0.10 -7.57 0.37
CA LEU A 44 0.68 -6.56 1.25
C LEU A 44 2.17 -6.84 1.38
N VAL A 45 3.00 -5.90 0.94
CA VAL A 45 4.46 -6.04 0.90
C VAL A 45 5.09 -5.05 1.87
N LEU A 46 5.91 -5.56 2.79
CA LEU A 46 6.68 -4.72 3.70
C LEU A 46 8.07 -4.44 3.13
N HIS A 47 8.36 -3.16 2.93
CA HIS A 47 9.69 -2.67 2.61
C HIS A 47 10.28 -2.06 3.88
N THR A 48 11.25 -2.73 4.48
CA THR A 48 11.97 -2.28 5.69
C THR A 48 13.46 -2.22 5.40
N LYS A 49 14.19 -1.36 6.13
CA LYS A 49 15.61 -1.13 5.90
C LYS A 49 16.43 -2.43 5.83
N PRO A 50 17.19 -2.65 4.75
CA PRO A 50 18.16 -3.72 4.67
C PRO A 50 19.41 -3.39 5.49
N LYS A 51 20.25 -4.38 5.78
CA LYS A 51 21.39 -4.25 6.71
C LYS A 51 22.41 -3.17 6.31
N ASN A 52 22.64 -2.98 5.01
CA ASN A 52 23.73 -2.14 4.49
C ASN A 52 23.23 -0.81 3.90
N GLU A 53 22.04 -0.35 4.29
CA GLU A 53 21.53 0.96 3.86
C GLU A 53 21.34 1.92 5.03
N GLU A 54 21.88 3.13 4.87
CA GLU A 54 21.77 4.19 5.86
C GLU A 54 20.60 5.14 5.60
N ASP A 55 20.19 5.31 4.34
CA ASP A 55 19.05 6.13 3.96
C ASP A 55 17.90 5.23 3.50
N PHE A 56 16.95 4.97 4.39
CA PHE A 56 15.78 4.17 4.09
C PHE A 56 14.61 4.63 4.95
N HIS A 57 13.41 4.66 4.37
CA HIS A 57 12.16 4.94 5.07
C HIS A 57 11.23 3.76 4.83
N TRP A 58 10.89 3.01 5.88
CA TRP A 58 10.06 1.83 5.72
C TRP A 58 8.65 2.21 5.25
N HIS A 59 8.05 1.36 4.42
CA HIS A 59 6.68 1.54 3.98
C HIS A 59 6.03 0.20 3.63
N LEU A 60 4.72 0.20 3.57
CA LEU A 60 3.91 -0.89 3.06
C LEU A 60 3.36 -0.54 1.67
N GLU A 61 3.42 -1.52 0.78
CA GLU A 61 2.70 -1.50 -0.50
C GLU A 61 1.52 -2.44 -0.43
N LEU A 62 0.32 -1.89 -0.63
CA LEU A 62 -0.89 -2.67 -0.82
C LEU A 62 -1.15 -2.70 -2.32
N ILE A 63 -1.15 -3.90 -2.90
CA ILE A 63 -1.28 -4.14 -4.34
C ILE A 63 -2.57 -4.94 -4.57
N PRO A 64 -3.70 -4.29 -4.89
CA PRO A 64 -4.93 -4.97 -5.29
C PRO A 64 -4.71 -5.72 -6.60
N ARG A 65 -5.18 -6.97 -6.69
CA ARG A 65 -5.11 -7.77 -7.91
C ARG A 65 -6.26 -7.41 -8.84
N VAL A 66 -6.11 -6.31 -9.55
CA VAL A 66 -7.11 -5.79 -10.50
C VAL A 66 -6.92 -6.31 -11.94
N LEU A 67 -5.69 -6.69 -12.29
CA LEU A 67 -5.34 -7.23 -13.60
C LEU A 67 -4.62 -8.57 -13.42
N MET A 68 -4.77 -9.45 -14.42
CA MET A 68 -3.97 -10.68 -14.48
C MET A 68 -2.53 -10.33 -14.86
N PRO A 69 -1.52 -10.91 -14.19
CA PRO A 69 -0.12 -10.70 -14.54
C PRO A 69 0.15 -11.00 -16.01
N MET A 70 0.70 -10.04 -16.75
CA MET A 70 1.01 -10.19 -18.17
C MET A 70 2.49 -10.54 -18.40
N VAL A 71 2.83 -10.97 -19.62
CA VAL A 71 4.22 -11.27 -20.02
C VAL A 71 5.15 -10.07 -19.78
N SER A 72 4.66 -8.85 -19.90
CA SER A 72 5.44 -7.64 -19.59
C SER A 72 5.88 -7.58 -18.14
N GLU A 73 5.01 -7.95 -17.20
CA GLU A 73 5.30 -7.89 -15.76
C GLU A 73 6.21 -9.04 -15.35
N VAL A 74 5.90 -10.26 -15.81
CA VAL A 74 6.62 -11.47 -15.39
C VAL A 74 7.95 -11.65 -16.14
N GLY A 75 8.00 -11.29 -17.43
CA GLY A 75 9.14 -11.54 -18.31
C GLY A 75 10.06 -10.32 -18.51
N LEU A 76 9.51 -9.11 -18.44
CA LEU A 76 10.26 -7.88 -18.72
C LEU A 76 10.35 -6.92 -17.53
N ASN A 77 9.69 -7.22 -16.42
CA ASN A 77 9.57 -6.35 -15.24
C ASN A 77 9.03 -4.94 -15.59
N ILE A 78 8.12 -4.88 -16.58
CA ILE A 78 7.42 -3.67 -17.02
C ILE A 78 5.96 -3.79 -16.60
N TYR A 79 5.53 -2.85 -15.76
CA TYR A 79 4.17 -2.75 -15.28
C TYR A 79 3.37 -1.77 -16.14
N VAL A 80 2.15 -2.17 -16.50
CA VAL A 80 1.21 -1.31 -17.23
C VAL A 80 0.10 -0.93 -16.27
N ASN A 81 0.03 0.36 -15.93
CA ASN A 81 -1.06 0.88 -15.13
C ASN A 81 -2.11 1.54 -16.03
N THR A 82 -3.34 1.03 -16.00
CA THR A 82 -4.46 1.57 -16.78
C THR A 82 -5.21 2.69 -16.07
N VAL A 83 -4.86 2.99 -14.82
CA VAL A 83 -5.49 4.02 -13.99
C VAL A 83 -4.44 4.98 -13.48
N PHE A 84 -4.61 6.27 -13.74
CA PHE A 84 -3.70 7.28 -13.22
C PHE A 84 -3.74 7.34 -11.68
N PRO A 85 -2.60 7.60 -11.01
CA PRO A 85 -2.56 7.64 -9.55
C PRO A 85 -3.47 8.74 -8.95
N GLU A 86 -3.68 9.85 -9.66
CA GLU A 86 -4.59 10.93 -9.25
C GLU A 86 -6.05 10.45 -9.20
N GLU A 87 -6.46 9.69 -10.22
CA GLU A 87 -7.81 9.12 -10.29
C GLU A 87 -8.00 8.04 -9.21
N ALA A 88 -7.01 7.16 -9.04
CA ALA A 88 -7.04 6.14 -8.00
C ALA A 88 -7.11 6.76 -6.59
N ALA A 89 -6.35 7.83 -6.34
CA ALA A 89 -6.35 8.54 -5.07
C ALA A 89 -7.71 9.18 -4.77
N GLU A 90 -8.35 9.81 -5.76
CA GLU A 90 -9.66 10.44 -5.56
C GLU A 90 -10.78 9.42 -5.32
N LYS A 91 -10.78 8.30 -6.05
CA LYS A 91 -11.72 7.19 -5.82
C LYS A 91 -11.58 6.63 -4.41
N LEU A 92 -10.35 6.33 -3.99
CA LEU A 92 -10.07 5.80 -2.65
C LEU A 92 -10.46 6.81 -1.56
N ARG A 93 -10.12 8.09 -1.72
CA ARG A 93 -10.48 9.16 -0.77
C ARG A 93 -12.00 9.32 -0.66
N SER A 94 -12.72 9.26 -1.77
CA SER A 94 -14.18 9.34 -1.79
C SER A 94 -14.82 8.17 -1.06
N ALA A 95 -14.31 6.95 -1.27
CA ALA A 95 -14.78 5.77 -0.55
C ALA A 95 -14.50 5.85 0.95
N ILE A 96 -13.31 6.32 1.36
CA ILE A 96 -12.97 6.51 2.79
C ILE A 96 -13.94 7.48 3.47
N LYS A 97 -14.37 8.55 2.80
CA LYS A 97 -15.34 9.52 3.36
C LYS A 97 -16.74 8.96 3.58
N GLN A 98 -17.05 7.81 2.99
CA GLN A 98 -18.36 7.15 3.11
C GLN A 98 -18.37 6.05 4.19
N LEU A 99 -17.20 5.70 4.74
CA LEU A 99 -17.05 4.78 5.87
C LEU A 99 -17.38 5.46 7.19
#